data_AF-A0A820GND2-F1
#
_entry.id   AF-A0A820GND2-F1
#
_cell.length_a   1.000
_cell.length_b   1.000
_cell.length_c   1.000
_cell.angle_alpha   90.00
_cell.angle_beta   90.00
_cell.angle_gamma   90.00
#
_symmetry.space_group_name_H-M   'P 1'
#
loop_
_entity.id
_entity.type
_entity.pdbx_description
1 polymer ?
#
loop_
_entity_poly.entity_id
_entity_poly.type
_entity_poly.pdbx_seq_one_letter_code
_entity_poly.pdbx_strand_id
1 'polypeptide(L)'
;VNNEDIMAVSEHCLQLRQLDLLGSSIIMESTVECVLKRCLSLEFLDLSFCDKISNETISIWICRYKNFFKRSYSPRMNDDIYTEFD
;
A
#
# COMPACT_ATOMS: atom_id res chain seq x y z
N VAL A 1 2.73 11.71 -6.90
CA VAL A 1 1.34 11.38 -6.51
C VAL A 1 1.17 11.73 -5.05
N ASN A 2 0.12 12.47 -4.69
CA ASN A 2 -0.18 12.89 -3.32
C ASN A 2 -1.44 12.16 -2.81
N ASN A 3 -1.88 12.45 -1.57
CA ASN A 3 -3.04 11.78 -1.01
C ASN A 3 -4.36 12.12 -1.73
N GLU A 4 -4.49 13.33 -2.27
CA GLU A 4 -5.69 13.76 -3.01
C GLU A 4 -5.83 12.98 -4.32
N ASP A 5 -4.72 12.78 -5.04
CA ASP A 5 -4.69 11.96 -6.25
C ASP A 5 -5.19 10.53 -5.97
N ILE A 6 -4.71 9.91 -4.89
CA ILE A 6 -5.09 8.54 -4.52
C ILE A 6 -6.53 8.46 -4.00
N MET A 7 -7.00 9.50 -3.30
CA MET A 7 -8.41 9.61 -2.91
C MET A 7 -9.31 9.64 -4.14
N ALA A 8 -8.98 10.46 -5.15
CA ALA A 8 -9.74 10.52 -6.40
C ALA A 8 -9.75 9.17 -7.13
N VAL A 9 -8.62 8.43 -7.13
CA VAL A 9 -8.57 7.05 -7.64
C VAL A 9 -9.52 6.14 -6.88
N SER A 10 -9.52 6.18 -5.54
CA SER A 10 -10.47 5.40 -4.74
C SER A 10 -11.94 5.78 -5.02
N GLU A 11 -12.19 7.01 -5.46
CA GLU A 11 -13.51 7.56 -5.75
C GLU A 11 -14.07 7.13 -7.10
N HIS A 12 -13.22 7.12 -8.12
CA HIS A 12 -13.66 6.98 -9.50
C HIS A 12 -13.22 5.67 -10.15
N CYS A 13 -12.19 5.01 -9.62
CA CYS A 13 -11.60 3.80 -10.19
C CYS A 13 -11.97 2.56 -9.35
N LEU A 14 -13.26 2.26 -9.21
CA LEU A 14 -13.73 1.12 -8.39
C LEU A 14 -13.33 -0.26 -8.96
N GLN A 15 -13.04 -0.33 -10.25
CA GLN A 15 -12.57 -1.53 -10.96
C GLN A 15 -11.04 -1.58 -11.09
N LEU A 16 -10.31 -0.78 -10.31
CA LEU A 16 -8.85 -0.75 -10.33
C LEU A 16 -8.31 -2.13 -9.93
N ARG A 17 -7.43 -2.69 -10.77
CA ARG A 17 -6.79 -3.99 -10.51
C ARG A 17 -5.35 -3.84 -10.03
N GLN A 18 -4.67 -2.74 -10.37
CA GLN A 18 -3.28 -2.52 -10.01
C GLN A 18 -3.05 -1.06 -9.60
N LEU A 19 -2.31 -0.86 -8.52
CA LEU A 19 -1.89 0.46 -8.06
C LEU A 19 -0.42 0.41 -7.62
N ASP A 20 0.40 1.32 -8.15
CA ASP A 20 1.82 1.44 -7.82
C ASP A 20 2.07 2.78 -7.14
N LEU A 21 2.58 2.73 -5.90
CA LEU A 21 2.95 3.90 -5.10
C LEU A 21 4.42 3.86 -4.69
N LEU A 22 5.25 3.09 -5.39
CA LEU A 22 6.66 2.87 -5.07
C LEU A 22 7.42 4.19 -4.82
N GLY A 23 8.15 4.25 -3.70
CA GLY A 23 8.96 5.40 -3.31
C GLY A 23 8.17 6.61 -2.81
N SER A 24 6.87 6.48 -2.56
CA SER A 24 6.07 7.62 -2.14
C SER A 24 6.22 7.92 -0.64
N SER A 25 6.93 9.02 -0.33
CA SER A 25 7.25 9.43 1.04
C SER A 25 6.17 10.26 1.74
N ILE A 26 5.11 10.65 1.01
CA ILE A 26 4.05 11.54 1.51
C ILE A 26 2.68 10.88 1.64
N ILE A 27 2.52 9.65 1.16
CA ILE A 27 1.25 8.95 1.20
C ILE A 27 0.97 8.43 2.61
N MET A 28 -0.25 8.66 3.08
CA MET A 28 -0.70 8.25 4.40
C MET A 28 -1.39 6.89 4.37
N GLU A 29 -1.29 6.15 5.46
CA GLU A 29 -1.96 4.86 5.65
C GLU A 29 -3.48 4.97 5.45
N SER A 30 -4.11 6.02 5.97
CA SER A 30 -5.55 6.26 5.84
C SER A 30 -6.01 6.33 4.38
N THR A 31 -5.23 6.99 3.53
CA THR A 31 -5.54 7.13 2.10
C THR A 31 -5.44 5.81 1.36
N VAL A 32 -4.43 5.00 1.66
CA VAL A 32 -4.31 3.65 1.07
C VAL A 32 -5.43 2.73 1.59
N GLU A 33 -5.82 2.86 2.86
CA GLU A 33 -6.93 2.09 3.41
C GLU A 33 -8.26 2.41 2.70
N CYS A 34 -8.49 3.67 2.28
CA CYS A 34 -9.63 4.04 1.46
C CYS A 34 -9.65 3.32 0.11
N VAL A 35 -8.49 3.16 -0.54
CA VAL A 35 -8.38 2.36 -1.77
C VAL A 35 -8.75 0.90 -1.49
N LEU A 36 -8.17 0.29 -0.45
CA LEU A 36 -8.43 -1.11 -0.10
C LEU A 36 -9.90 -1.39 0.24
N LYS A 37 -10.60 -0.42 0.83
CA LYS A 37 -12.04 -0.52 1.15
C LYS A 37 -12.96 -0.41 -0.06
N ARG A 38 -12.52 0.25 -1.13
CA ARG A 38 -13.40 0.65 -2.25
C ARG A 38 -13.08 -0.07 -3.55
N CYS A 39 -11.81 -0.25 -3.85
CA CYS A 39 -11.31 -0.95 -5.03
C CYS A 39 -11.25 -2.45 -4.72
N LEU A 40 -12.43 -3.10 -4.67
CA LEU A 40 -12.55 -4.52 -4.31
C LEU A 40 -11.99 -5.47 -5.38
N SER A 41 -11.76 -4.96 -6.60
CA SER A 41 -11.11 -5.68 -7.69
C SER A 41 -9.58 -5.51 -7.70
N LEU A 42 -9.01 -4.88 -6.66
CA LEU A 42 -7.58 -4.63 -6.60
C LEU A 42 -6.82 -5.94 -6.38
N GLU A 43 -6.03 -6.32 -7.37
CA GLU A 43 -5.22 -7.53 -7.39
C GLU A 43 -3.77 -7.23 -7.07
N PHE A 44 -3.31 -5.99 -7.24
CA PHE A 44 -1.91 -5.63 -7.01
C PHE A 44 -1.79 -4.25 -6.40
N LEU A 45 -1.04 -4.14 -5.32
CA LEU A 45 -0.67 -2.88 -4.70
C LEU A 45 0.81 -2.89 -4.35
N ASP A 46 1.59 -1.96 -4.92
CA ASP A 46 3.00 -1.77 -4.60
C ASP A 46 3.19 -0.58 -3.65
N LEU A 47 3.74 -0.87 -2.45
CA LEU A 47 4.06 0.11 -1.41
C LEU A 47 5.55 0.09 -1.02
N SER A 48 6.40 -0.41 -1.92
CA SER A 48 7.85 -0.45 -1.69
C SER A 48 8.38 0.96 -1.46
N PHE A 49 9.29 1.14 -0.50
CA PHE A 49 9.87 2.46 -0.19
C PHE A 49 8.86 3.57 0.21
N CYS A 50 7.68 3.18 0.74
CA CYS A 50 6.75 4.09 1.40
C CYS A 50 7.00 4.17 2.92
N ASP A 51 7.80 5.14 3.37
CA ASP A 51 8.29 5.24 4.76
C ASP A 51 7.25 5.66 5.80
N LYS A 52 6.09 6.15 5.33
CA LYS A 52 4.94 6.56 6.14
C LYS A 52 3.96 5.41 6.43
N ILE A 53 4.22 4.23 5.88
CA ILE A 53 3.39 3.03 6.07
C ILE A 53 4.15 2.03 6.93
N SER A 54 3.63 1.80 8.13
CA SER A 54 4.22 0.90 9.13
C SER A 54 4.02 -0.57 8.78
N ASN A 55 4.89 -1.43 9.30
CA ASN A 55 4.78 -2.88 9.13
C ASN A 55 3.56 -3.48 9.87
N GLU A 56 3.16 -2.86 10.99
CA GLU A 56 1.93 -3.23 11.70
C GLU A 56 0.71 -3.00 10.82
N THR A 57 0.58 -1.83 10.21
CA THR A 57 -0.52 -1.51 9.28
C THR A 57 -0.57 -2.47 8.08
N ILE A 58 0.56 -2.81 7.48
CA ILE A 58 0.62 -3.82 6.42
C ILE A 58 0.12 -5.18 6.91
N SER A 59 0.54 -5.61 8.10
CA SER A 59 0.12 -6.89 8.68
C SER A 59 -1.39 -6.93 8.89
N ILE A 60 -1.98 -5.83 9.38
CA ILE A 60 -3.43 -5.67 9.51
C ILE A 60 -4.10 -5.77 8.14
N TRP A 61 -3.56 -5.11 7.12
CA TRP A 61 -4.15 -5.12 5.77
C TRP A 61 -4.10 -6.48 5.11
N ILE A 62 -3.01 -7.24 5.26
CA ILE A 62 -2.91 -8.62 4.76
C ILE A 62 -3.95 -9.52 5.44
N CYS A 63 -4.19 -9.35 6.74
CA CYS A 63 -5.23 -10.12 7.44
C CYS A 63 -6.66 -9.70 7.04
N ARG A 64 -6.87 -8.42 6.68
CA ARG A 64 -8.20 -7.83 6.51
C ARG A 64 -8.67 -7.82 5.06
N TYR A 65 -7.78 -7.60 4.11
CA TYR A 65 -8.09 -7.43 2.69
C TYR A 65 -7.46 -8.60 1.93
N LYS A 66 -8.28 -9.38 1.22
CA LYS A 66 -7.85 -10.58 0.47
C LYS A 66 -7.12 -10.25 -0.84
N ASN A 67 -6.45 -9.10 -0.91
CA ASN A 67 -5.79 -8.59 -2.10
C ASN A 67 -4.33 -9.05 -2.10
N PHE A 68 -3.74 -9.25 -3.28
CA PHE A 68 -2.31 -9.60 -3.38
C PHE A 68 -1.48 -8.31 -3.25
N PHE A 69 -0.70 -8.21 -2.17
CA PHE A 69 0.17 -7.08 -1.89
C PHE A 69 1.58 -7.43 -2.34
N LYS A 70 2.20 -6.62 -3.21
CA LYS A 70 3.64 -6.71 -3.46
C LYS A 70 4.31 -5.61 -2.68
N ARG A 71 5.27 -5.97 -1.82
CA ARG A 71 6.11 -4.97 -1.15
C ARG A 71 7.54 -5.46 -1.12
N SER A 72 8.42 -4.77 -1.82
CA SER A 72 9.85 -4.83 -1.57
C SER A 72 10.16 -3.93 -0.37
N TYR A 73 10.79 -4.49 0.65
CA TYR A 73 11.21 -3.76 1.85
C TYR A 73 12.07 -2.56 1.44
N SER A 74 11.76 -1.38 1.97
CA SER A 74 12.78 -0.35 2.17
C SER A 74 13.42 -0.66 3.50
N PRO A 75 14.71 -1.02 3.55
CA PRO A 75 15.39 -1.05 4.82
C PRO A 75 15.39 0.38 5.32
N ARG A 76 14.51 0.70 6.28
CA ARG A 76 14.81 1.79 7.20
C ARG A 76 16.19 1.47 7.72
N MET A 77 17.18 2.30 7.40
CA MET A 77 18.47 2.23 8.06
C MET A 77 18.23 2.44 9.55
N ASN A 78 17.99 1.34 10.28
CA ASN A 78 18.31 1.09 11.70
C ASN A 78 17.50 -0.01 12.39
N ASP A 79 16.63 -0.79 11.74
CA ASP A 79 16.10 -2.00 12.37
C ASP A 79 16.46 -3.24 11.54
N ASP A 80 17.39 -4.00 12.09
CA ASP A 80 17.90 -5.26 11.57
C ASP A 80 16.81 -6.33 11.40
N ILE A 81 17.11 -7.28 10.49
CA ILE A 81 16.55 -8.63 10.32
C ILE A 81 15.40 -8.75 9.30
N TYR A 82 15.81 -9.17 8.10
CA TYR A 82 15.15 -10.09 7.15
C TYR A 82 13.67 -10.40 7.37
N THR A 83 12.86 -10.10 6.35
CA THR A 83 12.02 -11.13 5.73
C THR A 83 11.73 -10.72 4.28
N GLU A 84 12.47 -11.33 3.35
CA GLU A 84 12.00 -11.60 2.00
C GLU A 84 10.84 -12.59 2.11
N PHE A 85 9.71 -12.31 1.47
CA PHE A 85 8.87 -13.34 0.90
C PHE A 85 8.28 -12.84 -0.42
N ASP A 86 8.39 -13.72 -1.42
CA ASP A 86 7.94 -13.58 -2.82
C ASP A 86 6.46 -13.20 -2.98
#